data_AF-A0A8C6T7D1-F1
#
_entry.id   AF-A0A8C6T7D1-F1
#
_cell.length_a   1.000
_cell.length_b   1.000
_cell.length_c   1.000
_cell.angle_alpha   90.00
_cell.angle_beta   90.00
_cell.angle_gamma   90.00
#
_symmetry.space_group_name_H-M   'P 1'
#
loop_
_entity.id
_entity.type
_entity.pdbx_description
1 polymer ?
#
loop_
_entity_poly.entity_id
_entity_poly.type
_entity_poly.pdbx_seq_one_letter_code
_entity_poly.pdbx_strand_id
1 'polypeptide(L)'
;MLRLCAVVLMLVVCAQAVPAVREQRDLSAAELRALYNSRVMKAERFTRLKNGMAAWVPNLYITTHSGVRVTLDDGQKFLIHKGPDFGVASETVITDAAHMSNKWQVRTDH
;
A
#
# COMPACT_ATOMS: atom_id res chain seq x y z
N MET A 1 11.86 19.39 -48.21
CA MET A 1 11.65 19.78 -46.80
C MET A 1 10.31 19.22 -46.35
N LEU A 2 10.32 18.04 -45.72
CA LEU A 2 9.13 17.36 -45.21
C LEU A 2 8.62 18.07 -43.94
N ARG A 3 7.41 18.65 -44.03
CA ARG A 3 6.62 19.12 -42.88
C ARG A 3 5.38 18.25 -42.75
N LEU A 4 5.52 17.04 -42.22
CA LEU A 4 4.41 16.13 -41.86
C LEU A 4 4.93 15.00 -40.95
N CYS A 5 5.49 15.34 -39.78
CA CYS A 5 5.79 14.34 -38.74
C CYS A 5 5.34 14.74 -37.33
N ALA A 6 4.82 15.95 -37.12
CA ALA A 6 4.47 16.41 -35.78
C ALA A 6 3.04 16.07 -35.34
N VAL A 7 2.18 15.52 -36.22
CA VAL A 7 0.75 15.32 -35.93
C VAL A 7 0.43 13.90 -35.46
N VAL A 8 1.37 12.94 -35.53
CA VAL A 8 1.09 11.52 -35.21
C VAL A 8 1.53 11.11 -33.79
N LEU A 9 2.28 11.93 -33.06
CA LEU A 9 2.85 11.50 -31.76
C LEU A 9 2.08 11.98 -30.51
N MET A 10 0.84 12.46 -30.66
CA MET A 10 0.04 12.96 -29.53
C MET A 10 -1.30 12.21 -29.34
N LEU A 11 -1.36 10.92 -29.73
CA LEU A 11 -2.56 10.08 -29.55
C LEU A 11 -2.31 8.75 -28.84
N VAL A 12 -1.08 8.49 -28.37
CA VAL A 12 -0.78 7.29 -27.58
C VAL A 12 -0.18 7.73 -26.27
N VAL A 13 -1.04 8.18 -25.34
CA VAL A 13 -1.09 7.83 -23.91
C VAL A 13 -2.32 8.56 -23.36
N CYS A 14 -3.51 8.17 -23.83
CA CYS A 14 -4.64 8.16 -22.89
C CYS A 14 -4.39 6.96 -21.99
N ALA A 15 -3.48 7.15 -21.02
CA ALA A 15 -3.40 6.28 -19.86
C ALA A 15 -4.79 6.35 -19.25
N GLN A 16 -5.56 5.29 -19.48
CA GLN A 16 -6.80 5.08 -18.78
C GLN A 16 -6.39 5.06 -17.31
N ALA A 17 -6.71 6.14 -16.60
CA ALA A 17 -6.69 6.13 -15.16
C ALA A 17 -7.75 5.12 -14.77
N VAL A 18 -7.34 3.85 -14.68
CA VAL A 18 -8.17 2.84 -14.04
C VAL A 18 -8.43 3.42 -12.66
N PRO A 19 -9.68 3.76 -12.30
CA PRO A 19 -9.94 4.11 -10.92
C PRO A 19 -9.41 2.92 -10.13
N ALA A 20 -8.45 3.17 -9.24
CA ALA A 20 -8.06 2.17 -8.27
C ALA A 20 -9.32 1.89 -7.46
N VAL A 21 -10.09 0.88 -7.87
CA VAL A 21 -11.18 0.34 -7.08
C VAL A 21 -10.49 -0.17 -5.84
N ARG A 22 -10.54 0.66 -4.79
CA ARG A 22 -10.14 0.25 -3.46
C ARG A 22 -11.24 -0.72 -3.06
N GLU A 23 -11.02 -2.00 -3.32
CA GLU A 23 -11.90 -3.07 -2.88
C GLU A 23 -11.77 -3.16 -1.36
N GLN A 24 -12.47 -2.24 -0.70
CA GLN A 24 -12.62 -2.24 0.73
C GLN A 24 -13.66 -3.32 1.01
N ARG A 25 -13.24 -4.44 1.61
CA ARG A 25 -14.18 -5.48 2.02
C ARG A 25 -15.19 -4.81 2.96
N ASP A 26 -16.43 -4.72 2.51
CA ASP A 26 -17.51 -4.12 3.30
C ASP A 26 -18.03 -5.18 4.26
N LEU A 27 -17.30 -5.34 5.37
CA LEU A 27 -17.60 -6.32 6.41
C LEU A 27 -18.73 -5.79 7.29
N SER A 28 -19.67 -6.66 7.63
CA SER A 28 -20.67 -6.36 8.66
C SER A 28 -19.98 -6.13 10.01
N ALA A 29 -20.68 -5.44 10.93
CA ALA A 29 -20.17 -5.22 12.29
C ALA A 29 -19.82 -6.52 13.03
N ALA A 30 -20.58 -7.60 12.77
CA ALA A 30 -20.31 -8.91 13.35
C ALA A 30 -19.03 -9.54 12.78
N GLU A 31 -18.82 -9.47 11.47
CA GLU A 31 -17.61 -9.98 10.82
C GLU A 31 -16.37 -9.18 11.22
N LEU A 32 -16.48 -7.85 11.34
CA LEU A 32 -15.41 -7.02 11.89
C LEU A 32 -15.07 -7.44 13.31
N ARG A 33 -16.08 -7.59 14.17
CA ARG A 33 -15.85 -8.03 15.55
C ARG A 33 -15.18 -9.40 15.59
N ALA A 34 -15.57 -10.33 14.74
CA ALA A 34 -14.91 -11.63 14.65
C ALA A 34 -13.44 -11.47 14.24
N LEU A 35 -13.16 -10.72 13.16
CA LEU A 35 -11.81 -10.47 12.65
C LEU A 35 -10.89 -9.84 13.70
N TYR A 36 -11.37 -8.82 14.43
CA TYR A 36 -10.59 -8.15 15.48
C TYR A 36 -10.33 -9.04 16.71
N ASN A 37 -11.10 -10.11 16.89
CA ASN A 37 -10.90 -11.09 17.96
C ASN A 37 -10.24 -12.39 17.49
N SER A 38 -9.89 -12.50 16.21
CA SER A 38 -9.21 -13.68 15.66
C SER A 38 -7.82 -13.86 16.27
N ARG A 39 -7.40 -15.12 16.42
CA ARG A 39 -6.07 -15.45 16.96
C ARG A 39 -4.99 -15.15 15.93
N VAL A 40 -3.96 -14.42 16.35
CA VAL A 40 -2.76 -14.19 15.54
C VAL A 40 -1.78 -15.35 15.76
N MET A 41 -1.44 -16.06 14.68
CA MET A 41 -0.49 -17.18 14.68
C MET A 41 0.93 -16.75 14.37
N LYS A 42 1.09 -15.73 13.51
CA LYS A 42 2.38 -15.16 13.13
C LYS A 42 2.27 -13.66 12.94
N ALA A 43 3.29 -12.92 13.36
CA ALA A 43 3.43 -11.49 13.08
C ALA A 43 4.82 -11.20 12.51
N GLU A 44 4.86 -10.45 11.41
CA GLU A 44 6.10 -10.10 10.71
C GLU A 44 6.16 -8.60 10.47
N ARG A 45 7.31 -7.98 10.73
CA ARG A 45 7.53 -6.56 10.49
C ARG A 45 7.81 -6.32 9.01
N PHE A 46 7.05 -5.40 8.41
CA PHE A 46 7.24 -4.96 7.04
C PHE A 46 7.57 -3.47 7.00
N THR A 47 8.34 -3.08 5.99
CA THR A 47 8.66 -1.67 5.71
C THR A 47 8.42 -1.34 4.24
N ARG A 48 8.05 -0.09 3.97
CA ARG A 48 7.88 0.45 2.63
C ARG A 48 8.45 1.85 2.58
N LEU A 49 9.17 2.19 1.51
CA LEU A 49 9.61 3.57 1.30
C LEU A 49 8.42 4.46 0.91
N LYS A 50 8.27 5.62 1.55
CA LYS A 50 7.38 6.67 1.05
C LYS A 50 8.19 7.43 -0.01
N ASN A 51 7.82 7.29 -1.27
CA ASN A 51 8.45 8.04 -2.35
C ASN A 51 8.02 9.51 -2.25
N GLY A 52 8.70 10.32 -1.44
CA GLY A 52 8.63 11.77 -1.55
C GLY A 52 9.81 12.22 -2.39
N MET A 53 9.60 12.67 -3.63
CA MET A 53 10.54 13.39 -4.53
C MET A 53 12.05 12.97 -4.50
N ALA A 54 12.39 11.75 -4.07
CA ALA A 54 13.74 11.40 -3.64
C ALA A 54 14.62 10.81 -4.77
N ALA A 55 14.08 10.66 -5.98
CA ALA A 55 14.86 10.10 -7.09
C ALA A 55 15.85 11.11 -7.71
N TRP A 56 15.65 12.41 -7.50
CA TRP A 56 16.42 13.48 -8.17
C TRP A 56 17.26 14.34 -7.23
N VAL A 57 17.07 14.20 -5.91
CA VAL A 57 17.74 15.05 -4.91
C VAL A 57 18.47 14.15 -3.92
N PRO A 58 19.82 14.07 -3.99
CA PRO A 58 20.61 13.44 -2.94
C PRO A 58 20.33 14.15 -1.60
N ASN A 59 20.14 13.39 -0.53
CA ASN A 59 19.83 13.85 0.84
C ASN A 59 18.38 14.27 1.14
N LEU A 60 17.42 14.00 0.27
CA LEU A 60 16.01 14.16 0.65
C LEU A 60 15.58 13.01 1.57
N TYR A 61 15.07 13.33 2.76
CA TYR A 61 14.61 12.38 3.77
C TYR A 61 13.68 11.31 3.17
N ILE A 62 14.20 10.08 2.99
CA ILE A 62 13.36 8.94 2.64
C ILE A 62 12.59 8.55 3.89
N THR A 63 11.34 8.98 3.97
CA THR A 63 10.47 8.55 5.07
C THR A 63 10.11 7.08 4.87
N THR A 64 10.32 6.27 5.90
CA THR A 64 9.93 4.86 5.89
C THR A 64 8.55 4.69 6.53
N HIS A 65 7.70 3.92 5.87
CA HIS A 65 6.46 3.39 6.42
C HIS A 65 6.75 2.03 7.04
N SER A 66 6.27 1.82 8.26
CA SER A 66 6.32 0.52 8.93
C SER A 66 4.90 -0.03 9.08
N GLY A 67 4.79 -1.35 9.03
CA GLY A 67 3.57 -2.10 9.26
C GLY A 67 3.88 -3.49 9.77
N VAL A 68 2.85 -4.20 10.22
CA VAL A 68 2.94 -5.58 10.67
C VAL A 68 2.00 -6.42 9.83
N ARG A 69 2.52 -7.47 9.17
CA ARG A 69 1.68 -8.47 8.54
C ARG A 69 1.39 -9.56 9.56
N VAL A 70 0.12 -9.79 9.86
CA VAL A 70 -0.33 -10.89 10.71
C VAL A 70 -0.83 -12.04 9.84
N THR A 71 -0.64 -13.27 10.32
CA THR A 71 -1.29 -14.48 9.80
C THR A 71 -2.21 -15.01 10.88
N LEU A 72 -3.48 -15.21 10.57
CA LEU A 72 -4.49 -15.73 11.48
C LEU A 72 -4.48 -17.28 11.50
N ASP A 73 -5.31 -17.87 12.35
CA ASP A 73 -5.46 -19.33 12.50
C ASP A 73 -6.03 -20.03 11.26
N ASP A 74 -6.91 -19.36 10.53
CA ASP A 74 -7.44 -19.81 9.23
C ASP A 74 -6.48 -19.56 8.04
N GLY A 75 -5.30 -19.01 8.31
CA GLY A 75 -4.28 -18.70 7.31
C GLY A 75 -4.48 -17.39 6.55
N GLN A 76 -5.57 -16.64 6.80
CA GLN A 76 -5.74 -15.30 6.25
C GLN A 76 -4.62 -14.37 6.73
N LYS A 77 -4.26 -13.40 5.88
CA LYS A 77 -3.16 -12.48 6.13
C LYS A 77 -3.61 -11.04 5.99
N PHE A 78 -3.22 -10.21 6.94
CA PHE A 78 -3.56 -8.78 6.96
C PHE A 78 -2.33 -7.94 7.25
N LEU A 79 -2.15 -6.86 6.49
CA LEU A 79 -1.18 -5.82 6.80
C LEU A 79 -1.85 -4.75 7.66
N ILE A 80 -1.32 -4.53 8.85
CA ILE A 80 -1.71 -3.46 9.76
C ILE A 80 -0.66 -2.35 9.64
N HIS A 81 -1.07 -1.16 9.24
CA HIS A 81 -0.15 -0.03 9.11
C HIS A 81 -0.83 1.30 9.38
N LYS A 82 -0.02 2.33 9.64
CA LYS A 82 -0.50 3.69 9.81
C LYS A 82 -1.10 4.27 8.52
N GLY A 83 -2.21 4.98 8.64
CA GLY A 83 -2.83 5.76 7.56
C GLY A 83 -1.90 6.86 6.99
N PRO A 84 -2.33 7.53 5.91
CA PRO A 84 -1.54 8.58 5.26
C PRO A 84 -1.19 9.75 6.21
N ASP A 85 -2.10 10.11 7.12
CA ASP A 85 -2.03 11.30 7.99
C ASP A 85 -1.64 11.00 9.45
N PHE A 86 -0.90 9.91 9.66
CA PHE A 86 -0.43 9.53 11.00
C PHE A 86 0.35 10.67 11.69
N GLY A 87 -0.13 11.09 12.86
CA GLY A 87 0.37 12.25 13.61
C GLY A 87 -0.59 13.45 13.56
N VAL A 88 -1.51 13.49 12.59
CA VAL A 88 -2.63 14.45 12.52
C VAL A 88 -3.95 13.70 12.76
N ALA A 89 -4.12 12.55 12.12
CA ALA A 89 -5.17 11.57 12.38
C ALA A 89 -4.54 10.19 12.62
N SER A 90 -4.80 9.57 13.78
CA SER A 90 -4.20 8.29 14.17
C SER A 90 -4.96 7.10 13.60
N GLU A 91 -5.23 7.12 12.29
CA GLU A 91 -5.91 6.04 11.61
C GLU A 91 -5.00 4.81 11.51
N THR A 92 -5.50 3.68 12.01
CA THR A 92 -4.91 2.37 11.76
C THR A 92 -5.64 1.74 10.59
N VAL A 93 -4.89 1.36 9.56
CA VAL A 93 -5.43 0.72 8.37
C VAL A 93 -5.10 -0.76 8.44
N ILE A 94 -6.15 -1.59 8.31
CA ILE A 94 -6.02 -3.02 8.12
C ILE A 94 -6.32 -3.31 6.65
N THR A 95 -5.36 -3.93 5.97
CA THR A 95 -5.45 -4.23 4.54
C THR A 95 -5.30 -5.73 4.35
N ASP A 96 -6.15 -6.35 3.54
CA ASP A 96 -5.92 -7.71 3.06
C ASP A 96 -4.52 -7.80 2.43
N ALA A 97 -3.72 -8.79 2.83
CA ALA A 97 -2.37 -8.93 2.30
C ALA A 97 -2.33 -9.20 0.78
N ALA A 98 -3.42 -9.69 0.16
CA ALA A 98 -3.55 -9.80 -1.29
C ALA A 98 -3.53 -8.41 -1.98
N HIS A 99 -3.96 -7.36 -1.28
CA HIS A 99 -3.93 -5.97 -1.73
C HIS A 99 -2.70 -5.21 -1.23
N MET A 100 -1.77 -5.89 -0.56
CA MET A 100 -0.51 -5.28 -0.16
C MET A 100 0.36 -5.00 -1.40
N SER A 101 0.69 -3.73 -1.64
CA SER A 101 1.62 -3.37 -2.71
C SER A 101 2.97 -4.09 -2.53
N ASN A 102 3.58 -4.55 -3.63
CA ASN A 102 4.92 -5.16 -3.66
C ASN A 102 6.06 -4.27 -3.12
N LYS A 103 5.80 -2.98 -2.86
CA LYS A 103 6.74 -2.06 -2.21
C LYS A 103 6.97 -2.35 -0.73
N TRP A 104 6.11 -3.17 -0.10
CA TRP A 104 6.30 -3.63 1.27
C TRP A 104 7.27 -4.80 1.29
N GLN A 105 8.35 -4.67 2.05
CA GLN A 105 9.40 -5.66 2.18
C GLN A 105 9.51 -6.13 3.62
N VAL A 106 9.76 -7.43 3.81
CA VAL A 106 10.05 -8.01 5.12
C VAL A 106 11.30 -7.32 5.67
N ARG A 107 11.22 -6.78 6.88
CA ARG A 107 12.43 -6.28 7.55
C ARG A 107 13.17 -7.47 8.13
N THR A 108 14.39 -7.70 7.65
CA THR A 108 15.34 -8.69 8.17
C THR A 108 16.41 -7.95 8.96
N ASP A 109 16.00 -7.33 10.06
CA ASP A 109 16.90 -6.86 11.11
C ASP A 109 17.12 -8.01 12.10
N HIS A 110 18.34 -8.58 12.06
CA HIS A 110 18.92 -9.43 13.12
C HIS A 110 19.40 -8.58 14.29
#